data_AF-A0AAD8PEX7-F1
#
_entry.id   AF-A0AAD8PEX7-F1
#
_cell.length_a   1.000
_cell.length_b   1.000
_cell.length_c   1.000
_cell.angle_alpha   90.00
_cell.angle_beta   90.00
_cell.angle_gamma   90.00
#
_symmetry.space_group_name_H-M   'P 1'
#
loop_
_entity.id
_entity.type
_entity.pdbx_description
1 polymer ?
#
loop_
_entity_poly.entity_id
_entity_poly.type
_entity_poly.pdbx_seq_one_letter_code
_entity_poly.pdbx_strand_id
1 'polypeptide(L)'
;MEKILAGADLSYNVFRIPLPTTSWNEEQEEATPEETRRILSHFHFTRTVALCFQTSNGAGDVGAKLLRHKVHSARLKNADISKLCSAQFIRQFLIPHKLHVMSTDGGLSDGFRFSLTYDDGLHLQVSKRQYNVLGLSNTNFMNRHHDDYITLRMDVTSGVYLKDDSKLYHRTIKALERLSPCDCIAASNCELDHKSLELYLRDLGHQKGTVLPLAPTFSTNKVVGDEDSTLLSQEQVVGIVNDILSKGRITIACQSATPVPLTSEGGTPKAQDAGEKRRKVLSSEETDTSLDGDLQLLLQHKESLFKAYRTLSQEKNKTLDKLNNLMKELYASKIHKNPAETLVERLRHTIDDIVFRGMTSSTPSVWTPKPSKKGLGFVVTSSTGSYITADSLFEVFKSCCNKLSKEMPLFILCAMSLRSPRQNALQKHLGMAPIEHHLYIICCRHLEGSEASVIVLTST
;
A
#
# COMPACT_ATOMS: atom_id res chain seq x y z
N MET A 1 0.13 -17.93 -0.94
CA MET A 1 0.12 -16.46 -0.89
C MET A 1 -0.63 -16.04 0.38
N GLU A 2 -0.22 -16.53 1.55
CA GLU A 2 -1.14 -16.64 2.71
C GLU A 2 -0.46 -16.56 4.09
N LYS A 3 0.73 -15.93 4.19
CA LYS A 3 1.43 -15.75 5.47
C LYS A 3 1.80 -14.31 5.84
N ILE A 4 1.13 -13.30 5.28
CA ILE A 4 1.51 -11.88 5.50
C ILE A 4 0.41 -11.00 6.13
N LEU A 5 -0.82 -11.49 6.35
CA LEU A 5 -1.91 -10.60 6.81
C LEU A 5 -2.15 -10.58 8.33
N ALA A 6 -1.52 -11.46 9.10
CA ALA A 6 -1.56 -11.41 10.57
C ALA A 6 -0.25 -10.82 11.10
N GLY A 7 -0.22 -9.54 11.45
CA GLY A 7 0.88 -8.93 12.22
C GLY A 7 1.52 -7.66 11.68
N ALA A 8 0.95 -6.96 10.68
CA ALA A 8 1.39 -5.60 10.38
C ALA A 8 0.60 -4.61 11.26
N ASP A 9 1.30 -3.84 12.10
CA ASP A 9 0.70 -2.76 12.88
C ASP A 9 0.00 -1.78 11.92
N LEU A 10 -1.27 -1.47 12.20
CA LEU A 10 -2.05 -0.50 11.43
C LEU A 10 -1.89 0.87 12.07
N SER A 11 -1.46 1.85 11.28
CA SER A 11 -1.59 3.25 11.64
C SER A 11 -2.88 3.80 11.04
N TYR A 12 -3.50 4.74 11.76
CA TYR A 12 -4.72 5.40 11.31
C TYR A 12 -4.65 6.91 11.54
N ASN A 13 -5.22 7.67 10.61
CA ASN A 13 -5.44 9.11 10.72
C ASN A 13 -6.91 9.41 10.50
N VAL A 14 -7.48 10.32 11.28
CA VAL A 14 -8.88 10.73 11.18
C VAL A 14 -8.96 12.25 11.16
N PHE A 15 -9.67 12.80 10.18
CA PHE A 15 -9.86 14.24 10.03
C PHE A 15 -11.16 14.53 9.26
N ARG A 16 -11.52 15.82 9.19
CA ARG A 16 -12.66 16.30 8.41
C ARG A 16 -12.16 17.13 7.24
N ILE A 17 -12.89 17.09 6.13
CA ILE A 17 -12.63 17.93 4.95
C ILE A 17 -13.90 18.66 4.53
N PRO A 18 -13.82 19.92 4.09
CA PRO A 18 -14.92 20.57 3.40
C PRO A 18 -15.18 19.85 2.07
N LEU A 19 -16.45 19.72 1.70
CA LEU A 19 -16.84 19.17 0.41
C LEU A 19 -16.99 20.29 -0.64
N PRO A 20 -16.54 20.05 -1.89
CA PRO A 20 -16.69 21.03 -2.95
C PRO A 20 -18.16 21.18 -3.35
N THR A 21 -18.64 22.42 -3.42
CA THR A 21 -20.01 22.77 -3.83
C THR A 21 -20.22 22.58 -5.33
N THR A 22 -19.23 22.94 -6.16
CA THR A 22 -19.25 22.78 -7.63
C THR A 22 -18.02 22.05 -8.17
N SER A 23 -16.83 22.51 -7.77
CA SER A 23 -15.50 21.95 -8.01
C SER A 23 -14.55 22.37 -6.88
N TRP A 24 -13.41 21.69 -6.73
CA TRP A 24 -12.35 22.15 -5.83
C TRP A 24 -11.86 23.54 -6.28
N ASN A 25 -11.86 24.52 -5.38
CA ASN A 25 -11.21 25.83 -5.59
C ASN A 25 -9.80 25.84 -4.98
N GLU A 26 -8.98 26.85 -5.30
CA GLU A 26 -7.58 26.94 -4.82
C GLU A 26 -7.48 26.92 -3.28
N GLU A 27 -8.39 27.60 -2.58
CA GLU A 27 -8.46 27.59 -1.10
C GLU A 27 -8.78 26.19 -0.52
N GLN A 28 -9.66 25.43 -1.18
CA GLN A 28 -9.93 24.03 -0.85
C GLN A 28 -8.78 23.11 -1.28
N GLU A 29 -7.95 23.50 -2.25
CA GLU A 29 -6.75 22.76 -2.63
C GLU A 29 -5.61 22.91 -1.61
N GLU A 30 -5.55 24.03 -0.89
CA GLU A 30 -4.52 24.33 0.12
C GLU A 30 -4.88 23.81 1.53
N ALA A 31 -6.15 23.88 1.98
CA ALA A 31 -6.46 23.67 3.40
C ALA A 31 -6.69 22.21 3.86
N THR A 32 -7.06 21.28 2.97
CA THR A 32 -7.52 19.91 3.34
C THR A 32 -7.02 18.75 2.47
N PRO A 33 -6.44 19.02 1.29
CA PRO A 33 -5.65 18.04 0.55
C PRO A 33 -4.28 17.71 1.08
N GLU A 34 -3.65 18.55 1.90
CA GLU A 34 -2.23 18.37 2.22
C GLU A 34 -1.95 17.07 2.98
N GLU A 35 -2.75 16.73 3.99
CA GLU A 35 -2.51 15.49 4.77
C GLU A 35 -2.82 14.24 3.91
N THR A 36 -3.90 14.25 3.14
CA THR A 36 -4.21 13.13 2.23
C THR A 36 -3.16 13.00 1.13
N ARG A 37 -2.72 14.12 0.54
CA ARG A 37 -1.65 14.20 -0.45
C ARG A 37 -0.34 13.73 0.15
N ARG A 38 -0.02 14.10 1.39
CA ARG A 38 1.15 13.64 2.12
C ARG A 38 1.10 12.13 2.33
N ILE A 39 -0.02 11.57 2.77
CA ILE A 39 -0.14 10.11 2.93
C ILE A 39 -0.01 9.41 1.57
N LEU A 40 -0.77 9.85 0.56
CA LEU A 40 -0.73 9.30 -0.79
C LEU A 40 0.63 9.45 -1.47
N SER A 41 1.41 10.46 -1.12
CA SER A 41 2.77 10.63 -1.63
C SER A 41 3.68 9.46 -1.28
N HIS A 42 3.35 8.64 -0.28
CA HIS A 42 4.10 7.42 0.01
C HIS A 42 3.77 6.26 -0.95
N PHE A 43 2.71 6.35 -1.75
CA PHE A 43 2.18 5.28 -2.61
C PHE A 43 2.55 5.47 -4.09
N HIS A 44 3.85 5.61 -4.38
CA HIS A 44 4.36 5.92 -5.72
C HIS A 44 4.14 4.84 -6.78
N PHE A 45 4.00 3.57 -6.40
CA PHE A 45 3.87 2.43 -7.32
C PHE A 45 2.69 1.55 -6.93
N THR A 46 1.50 2.14 -7.03
CA THR A 46 0.25 1.46 -6.71
C THR A 46 -0.12 0.50 -7.83
N ARG A 47 -0.07 -0.81 -7.55
CA ARG A 47 -0.34 -1.89 -8.53
C ARG A 47 -1.81 -2.30 -8.60
N THR A 48 -2.57 -1.98 -7.56
CA THR A 48 -3.97 -2.36 -7.43
C THR A 48 -4.70 -1.23 -6.74
N VAL A 49 -5.79 -0.78 -7.35
CA VAL A 49 -6.71 0.20 -6.76
C VAL A 49 -8.11 -0.39 -6.82
N ALA A 50 -8.84 -0.33 -5.71
CA ALA A 50 -10.25 -0.64 -5.66
C ALA A 50 -11.03 0.57 -5.13
N LEU A 51 -12.06 0.97 -5.85
CA LEU A 51 -13.01 2.01 -5.48
C LEU A 51 -14.34 1.35 -5.13
N CYS A 52 -14.79 1.51 -3.89
CA CYS A 52 -16.08 1.01 -3.43
C CYS A 52 -16.99 2.19 -3.20
N PHE A 53 -18.13 2.22 -3.87
CA PHE A 53 -19.14 3.23 -3.66
C PHE A 53 -20.40 2.60 -3.09
N GLN A 54 -20.96 3.17 -2.03
CA GLN A 54 -22.23 2.70 -1.49
C GLN A 54 -23.33 2.88 -2.55
N THR A 55 -24.15 1.85 -2.80
CA THR A 55 -25.12 1.84 -3.90
C THR A 55 -26.14 2.96 -3.77
N SER A 56 -26.09 3.93 -4.69
CA SER A 56 -27.14 4.92 -4.96
C SER A 56 -27.52 4.89 -6.46
N ASN A 57 -28.63 5.53 -6.83
CA ASN A 57 -29.02 5.68 -8.24
C ASN A 57 -27.87 6.35 -9.02
N GLY A 58 -27.27 5.66 -9.98
CA GLY A 58 -26.18 6.20 -10.82
C GLY A 58 -24.76 5.72 -10.52
N ALA A 59 -24.56 4.85 -9.51
CA ALA A 59 -23.24 4.31 -9.15
C ALA A 59 -22.56 3.40 -10.21
N GLY A 60 -23.25 3.10 -11.32
CA GLY A 60 -22.75 2.20 -12.36
C GLY A 60 -21.67 2.85 -13.23
N ASP A 61 -20.52 2.17 -13.36
CA ASP A 61 -19.37 2.53 -14.21
C ASP A 61 -18.58 3.80 -13.82
N VAL A 62 -18.95 4.48 -12.73
CA VAL A 62 -18.23 5.67 -12.24
C VAL A 62 -16.77 5.36 -11.92
N GLY A 63 -16.51 4.29 -11.16
CA GLY A 63 -15.15 3.89 -10.80
C GLY A 63 -14.27 3.56 -12.02
N ALA A 64 -14.83 2.93 -13.05
CA ALA A 64 -14.06 2.55 -14.22
C ALA A 64 -13.68 3.77 -15.06
N LYS A 65 -14.59 4.75 -15.21
CA LYS A 65 -14.28 6.03 -15.86
C LYS A 65 -13.19 6.80 -15.12
N LEU A 66 -13.26 6.84 -13.78
CA LEU A 66 -12.26 7.52 -12.96
C LEU A 66 -10.87 6.89 -13.10
N LEU A 67 -10.79 5.56 -13.14
CA LEU A 67 -9.52 4.86 -13.21
C LEU A 67 -8.93 4.83 -14.64
N ARG A 68 -9.76 4.68 -15.69
CA ARG A 68 -9.28 4.55 -17.09
C ARG A 68 -8.40 5.70 -17.56
N HIS A 69 -8.69 6.94 -17.13
CA HIS A 69 -7.96 8.13 -17.57
C HIS A 69 -6.69 8.43 -16.77
N LYS A 70 -6.32 7.58 -15.81
CA LYS A 70 -5.26 7.87 -14.83
C LYS A 70 -4.17 6.81 -14.78
N VAL A 71 -4.16 5.88 -15.74
CA VAL A 71 -3.19 4.77 -15.81
C VAL A 71 -2.29 4.93 -17.03
N HIS A 72 -1.04 5.36 -16.80
CA HIS A 72 -0.01 5.44 -17.82
C HIS A 72 1.25 4.73 -17.34
N SER A 73 1.35 3.44 -17.62
CA SER A 73 2.50 2.63 -17.18
C SER A 73 3.02 1.69 -18.25
N ALA A 74 4.29 1.32 -18.12
CA ALA A 74 5.00 0.43 -19.02
C ALA A 74 5.99 -0.42 -18.23
N ARG A 75 6.23 -1.65 -18.69
CA ARG A 75 7.36 -2.47 -18.23
C ARG A 75 8.53 -2.24 -19.16
N LEU A 76 9.68 -1.88 -18.60
CA LEU A 76 10.94 -1.80 -19.32
C LEU A 76 11.73 -3.06 -18.99
N LYS A 77 11.89 -3.94 -19.97
CA LYS A 77 12.68 -5.16 -19.81
C LYS A 77 14.16 -4.86 -19.95
N ASN A 78 14.99 -5.49 -19.12
CA ASN A 78 16.45 -5.44 -19.23
C ASN A 78 16.99 -3.99 -19.28
N ALA A 79 16.46 -3.14 -18.40
CA ALA A 79 16.80 -1.72 -18.31
C ALA A 79 18.09 -1.53 -17.51
N ASP A 80 18.92 -0.58 -17.96
CA ASP A 80 20.22 -0.25 -17.41
C ASP A 80 20.04 1.07 -16.65
N ILE A 81 20.23 0.99 -15.34
CA ILE A 81 20.07 2.11 -14.44
C ILE A 81 21.01 3.28 -14.79
N SER A 82 22.19 3.01 -15.37
CA SER A 82 23.10 4.06 -15.83
C SER A 82 22.48 4.89 -16.97
N LYS A 83 21.75 4.25 -17.89
CA LYS A 83 21.07 4.92 -19.00
C LYS A 83 19.85 5.70 -18.52
N LEU A 84 19.08 5.12 -17.59
CA LEU A 84 17.96 5.80 -16.94
C LEU A 84 18.42 7.01 -16.10
N CYS A 85 19.65 7.01 -15.60
CA CYS A 85 20.24 8.14 -14.89
C CYS A 85 21.10 9.07 -15.76
N SER A 86 21.10 8.87 -17.09
CA SER A 86 21.78 9.77 -18.02
C SER A 86 21.16 11.17 -17.98
N ALA A 87 21.98 12.22 -18.15
CA ALA A 87 21.47 13.59 -18.14
C ALA A 87 20.45 13.82 -19.28
N GLN A 88 20.64 13.13 -20.40
CA GLN A 88 19.73 13.15 -21.53
C GLN A 88 18.35 12.58 -21.15
N PHE A 89 18.29 11.38 -20.60
CA PHE A 89 17.04 10.76 -20.16
C PHE A 89 16.33 11.61 -19.11
N ILE A 90 17.08 12.15 -18.15
CA ILE A 90 16.49 12.93 -17.07
C ILE A 90 15.83 14.21 -17.61
N ARG A 91 16.53 14.95 -18.47
CA ARG A 91 16.05 16.20 -19.05
C ARG A 91 14.91 16.02 -20.05
N GLN A 92 14.92 14.92 -20.82
CA GLN A 92 13.98 14.73 -21.93
C GLN A 92 12.77 13.89 -21.53
N PHE A 93 12.91 12.95 -20.60
CA PHE A 93 11.84 12.03 -20.21
C PHE A 93 11.46 12.11 -18.74
N LEU A 94 12.42 11.94 -17.82
CA LEU A 94 12.12 11.84 -16.39
C LEU A 94 11.37 13.08 -15.87
N ILE A 95 11.94 14.27 -16.07
CA ILE A 95 11.38 15.53 -15.58
C ILE A 95 10.13 15.96 -16.36
N PRO A 96 10.16 16.06 -17.71
CA PRO A 96 9.01 16.58 -18.45
C PRO A 96 7.75 15.71 -18.33
N HIS A 97 7.92 14.39 -18.26
CA HIS A 97 6.80 13.44 -18.14
C HIS A 97 6.52 13.03 -16.69
N LYS A 98 7.15 13.65 -15.70
CA LYS A 98 6.99 13.29 -14.27
C LYS A 98 7.04 11.78 -14.05
N LEU A 99 8.07 11.15 -14.62
CA LEU A 99 8.16 9.69 -14.68
C LEU A 99 8.65 9.15 -13.34
N HIS A 100 8.07 8.03 -12.92
CA HIS A 100 8.50 7.23 -11.79
C HIS A 100 8.94 5.86 -12.33
N VAL A 101 10.18 5.46 -12.06
CA VAL A 101 10.74 4.18 -12.50
C VAL A 101 11.16 3.34 -11.29
N MET A 102 10.81 2.05 -11.25
CA MET A 102 11.19 1.15 -10.14
C MET A 102 11.45 -0.27 -10.63
N SER A 103 12.48 -0.92 -10.10
CA SER A 103 12.82 -2.31 -10.38
C SER A 103 11.71 -3.29 -9.95
N THR A 104 11.38 -4.27 -10.80
CA THR A 104 10.27 -5.22 -10.59
C THR A 104 10.65 -6.56 -9.97
N ASP A 105 11.89 -7.02 -10.15
CA ASP A 105 12.24 -8.39 -9.82
C ASP A 105 12.56 -8.57 -8.32
N GLY A 106 11.78 -9.46 -7.69
CA GLY A 106 12.30 -10.80 -7.39
C GLY A 106 13.15 -11.00 -6.13
N GLY A 107 13.01 -10.16 -5.10
CA GLY A 107 13.83 -10.29 -3.88
C GLY A 107 15.22 -9.70 -4.01
N LEU A 108 15.97 -9.62 -2.91
CA LEU A 108 17.33 -9.06 -2.91
C LEU A 108 18.37 -10.04 -3.49
N SER A 109 17.94 -11.09 -4.22
CA SER A 109 18.81 -12.13 -4.79
C SER A 109 19.75 -11.57 -5.88
N ASP A 110 19.30 -10.58 -6.63
CA ASP A 110 20.14 -9.86 -7.63
C ASP A 110 20.97 -8.74 -6.97
N GLY A 111 20.81 -8.59 -5.65
CA GLY A 111 21.62 -7.75 -4.76
C GLY A 111 21.24 -6.27 -4.73
N PHE A 112 20.44 -5.76 -5.67
CA PHE A 112 20.01 -4.37 -5.65
C PHE A 112 18.55 -4.14 -6.07
N ARG A 113 18.02 -2.99 -5.63
CA ARG A 113 16.73 -2.42 -6.04
C ARG A 113 16.87 -0.93 -6.20
N PHE A 114 16.07 -0.33 -7.07
CA PHE A 114 16.05 1.12 -7.21
C PHE A 114 14.66 1.68 -7.43
N SER A 115 14.50 2.94 -7.06
CA SER A 115 13.41 3.81 -7.52
C SER A 115 13.99 5.14 -7.96
N LEU A 116 13.65 5.56 -9.18
CA LEU A 116 14.04 6.82 -9.79
C LEU A 116 12.79 7.66 -9.99
N THR A 117 12.75 8.87 -9.43
CA THR A 117 11.63 9.78 -9.58
C THR A 117 12.10 11.16 -10.02
N TYR A 118 11.20 11.91 -10.66
CA TYR A 118 11.50 13.23 -11.21
C TYR A 118 11.74 14.32 -10.15
N ASP A 119 11.23 14.13 -8.93
CA ASP A 119 11.24 15.08 -7.83
C ASP A 119 12.34 14.79 -6.78
N ASP A 120 12.71 13.53 -6.62
CA ASP A 120 13.54 13.06 -5.50
C ASP A 120 14.82 12.35 -5.95
N GLY A 121 14.99 12.19 -7.27
CA GLY A 121 16.14 11.56 -7.88
C GLY A 121 16.16 10.04 -7.68
N LEU A 122 17.36 9.49 -7.49
CA LEU A 122 17.59 8.06 -7.43
C LEU A 122 17.73 7.57 -5.99
N HIS A 123 16.86 6.64 -5.61
CA HIS A 123 17.03 5.81 -4.42
C HIS A 123 17.56 4.45 -4.83
N LEU A 124 18.70 4.05 -4.29
CA LEU A 124 19.38 2.80 -4.60
C LEU A 124 19.56 2.01 -3.31
N GLN A 125 19.04 0.79 -3.30
CA GLN A 125 19.19 -0.18 -2.24
C GLN A 125 20.10 -1.29 -2.74
N VAL A 126 21.21 -1.54 -2.06
CA VAL A 126 22.26 -2.48 -2.47
C VAL A 126 22.77 -3.28 -1.28
N SER A 127 23.28 -4.49 -1.52
CA SER A 127 24.04 -5.21 -0.50
C SER A 127 25.32 -4.45 -0.13
N LYS A 128 25.79 -4.60 1.11
CA LYS A 128 27.06 -4.02 1.59
C LYS A 128 28.25 -4.43 0.71
N ARG A 129 28.24 -5.66 0.19
CA ARG A 129 29.26 -6.15 -0.74
C ARG A 129 29.25 -5.36 -2.05
N GLN A 130 28.08 -5.18 -2.67
CA GLN A 130 27.96 -4.40 -3.90
C GLN A 130 28.31 -2.95 -3.67
N TYR A 131 27.86 -2.35 -2.56
CA TYR A 131 28.20 -0.97 -2.22
C TYR A 131 29.72 -0.70 -2.28
N ASN A 132 30.50 -1.60 -1.67
CA ASN A 132 31.97 -1.49 -1.66
C ASN A 132 32.58 -1.58 -3.08
N VAL A 133 31.94 -2.32 -3.99
CA VAL A 133 32.40 -2.48 -5.39
C VAL A 133 31.95 -1.29 -6.27
N LEU A 134 30.78 -0.72 -6.00
CA LEU A 134 30.24 0.40 -6.79
C LEU A 134 31.09 1.67 -6.62
N GLY A 135 31.70 1.89 -5.45
CA GLY A 135 32.57 3.04 -5.21
C GLY A 135 31.84 4.38 -5.41
N LEU A 136 30.56 4.43 -5.03
CA LEU A 136 29.71 5.62 -5.17
C LEU A 136 30.16 6.73 -4.20
N SER A 137 30.72 7.81 -4.74
CA SER A 137 31.03 9.05 -4.00
C SER A 137 29.84 10.02 -3.99
N ASN A 138 29.71 10.90 -2.97
CA ASN A 138 28.61 11.88 -2.86
C ASN A 138 27.20 11.25 -2.83
N THR A 139 27.07 10.13 -2.13
CA THR A 139 25.76 9.53 -1.82
C THR A 139 25.29 9.96 -0.44
N ASN A 140 24.02 10.35 -0.33
CA ASN A 140 23.40 10.55 0.97
C ASN A 140 23.03 9.18 1.51
N PHE A 141 23.74 8.72 2.54
CA PHE A 141 23.35 7.54 3.29
C PHE A 141 22.00 7.80 3.95
N MET A 142 20.99 7.04 3.56
CA MET A 142 19.70 7.11 4.23
C MET A 142 19.67 6.14 5.39
N ASN A 143 20.08 4.89 5.16
CA ASN A 143 20.07 3.87 6.21
C ASN A 143 21.01 2.70 5.92
N ARG A 144 21.49 2.07 7.00
CA ARG A 144 22.16 0.76 7.00
C ARG A 144 21.24 -0.21 7.72
N HIS A 145 20.68 -1.14 6.96
CA HIS A 145 19.78 -2.15 7.48
C HIS A 145 20.59 -3.23 8.21
N HIS A 146 20.00 -3.86 9.22
CA HIS A 146 20.64 -4.95 9.96
C HIS A 146 20.91 -6.19 9.11
N ASP A 147 20.22 -6.32 7.96
CA ASP A 147 20.32 -7.47 7.06
C ASP A 147 21.40 -7.28 5.97
N ASP A 148 22.45 -6.49 6.26
CA ASP A 148 23.58 -6.19 5.36
C ASP A 148 23.23 -5.46 4.04
N TYR A 149 22.16 -4.67 4.04
CA TYR A 149 21.80 -3.78 2.95
C TYR A 149 21.99 -2.32 3.31
N ILE A 150 22.22 -1.51 2.30
CA ILE A 150 22.40 -0.06 2.41
C ILE A 150 21.43 0.60 1.43
N THR A 151 20.67 1.58 1.93
CA THR A 151 19.83 2.44 1.10
C THR A 151 20.47 3.81 0.98
N LEU A 152 20.63 4.27 -0.25
CA LEU A 152 21.31 5.50 -0.65
C LEU A 152 20.35 6.38 -1.44
N ARG A 153 20.51 7.70 -1.29
CA ARG A 153 19.86 8.71 -2.14
C ARG A 153 20.91 9.47 -2.95
N MET A 154 20.63 9.65 -4.24
CA MET A 154 21.42 10.43 -5.19
C MET A 154 20.52 11.43 -5.89
N ASP A 155 20.84 12.72 -5.75
CA ASP A 155 20.11 13.80 -6.42
C ASP A 155 20.60 13.96 -7.87
N VAL A 156 20.15 13.03 -8.71
CA VAL A 156 20.43 13.00 -10.16
C VAL A 156 19.63 14.05 -10.93
N THR A 157 18.69 14.72 -10.27
CA THR A 157 17.85 15.79 -10.83
C THR A 157 18.43 17.19 -10.59
N SER A 158 19.43 17.31 -9.72
CA SER A 158 20.06 18.59 -9.40
C SER A 158 20.76 19.25 -10.60
N GLY A 159 20.76 20.58 -10.62
CA GLY A 159 21.52 21.35 -11.61
C GLY A 159 23.03 21.04 -11.61
N VAL A 160 23.59 20.62 -10.46
CA VAL A 160 25.00 20.21 -10.33
C VAL A 160 25.26 18.89 -11.04
N TYR A 161 24.34 17.93 -10.91
CA TYR A 161 24.43 16.65 -11.61
C TYR A 161 24.23 16.84 -13.12
N LEU A 162 23.25 17.64 -13.52
CA LEU A 162 22.89 17.80 -14.92
C LEU A 162 23.83 18.73 -15.70
N LYS A 163 24.67 19.54 -15.03
CA LYS A 163 25.62 20.42 -15.71
C LYS A 163 26.52 19.66 -16.69
N ASP A 164 26.81 20.28 -17.83
CA ASP A 164 27.75 19.74 -18.80
C ASP A 164 29.12 19.52 -18.15
N ASP A 165 29.79 18.42 -18.51
CA ASP A 165 31.07 17.97 -17.94
C ASP A 165 31.06 17.74 -16.41
N SER A 166 29.89 17.50 -15.81
CA SER A 166 29.77 17.23 -14.38
C SER A 166 30.59 16.00 -13.99
N LYS A 167 31.66 16.21 -13.20
CA LYS A 167 32.45 15.12 -12.61
C LYS A 167 31.61 14.23 -11.70
N LEU A 168 30.54 14.77 -11.10
CA LEU A 168 29.61 13.97 -10.31
C LEU A 168 28.83 13.02 -11.23
N TYR A 169 28.25 13.54 -12.31
CA TYR A 169 27.56 12.76 -13.33
C TYR A 169 28.42 11.58 -13.84
N HIS A 170 29.61 11.87 -14.37
CA HIS A 170 30.45 10.82 -14.97
C HIS A 170 30.86 9.73 -13.97
N ARG A 171 31.11 10.09 -12.71
CA ARG A 171 31.43 9.11 -11.66
C ARG A 171 30.23 8.25 -11.30
N THR A 172 29.05 8.87 -11.13
CA THR A 172 27.82 8.15 -10.82
C THR A 172 27.44 7.19 -11.93
N ILE A 173 27.43 7.64 -13.19
CA ILE A 173 27.14 6.78 -14.35
C ILE A 173 28.09 5.59 -14.40
N LYS A 174 29.41 5.83 -14.29
CA LYS A 174 30.43 4.75 -14.31
C LYS A 174 30.27 3.74 -13.17
N ALA A 175 29.79 4.18 -12.01
CA ALA A 175 29.48 3.29 -10.89
C ALA A 175 28.22 2.47 -11.19
N LEU A 176 27.17 3.10 -11.71
CA LEU A 176 25.90 2.47 -12.06
C LEU A 176 26.02 1.46 -13.21
N GLU A 177 26.94 1.66 -14.15
CA GLU A 177 27.27 0.71 -15.23
C GLU A 177 27.76 -0.66 -14.74
N ARG A 178 28.17 -0.77 -13.46
CA ARG A 178 28.57 -2.04 -12.85
C ARG A 178 27.39 -2.87 -12.36
N LEU A 179 26.19 -2.29 -12.32
CA LEU A 179 24.98 -3.01 -11.97
C LEU A 179 24.45 -3.74 -13.20
N SER A 180 24.04 -4.99 -13.01
CA SER A 180 23.39 -5.75 -14.09
C SER A 180 22.07 -5.06 -14.47
N PRO A 181 21.72 -5.04 -15.76
CA PRO A 181 20.39 -4.60 -16.17
C PRO A 181 19.29 -5.43 -15.47
N CYS A 182 18.14 -4.81 -15.22
CA CYS A 182 17.01 -5.46 -14.57
C CYS A 182 15.68 -5.00 -15.18
N ASP A 183 14.61 -5.77 -14.96
CA ASP A 183 13.28 -5.33 -15.35
C ASP A 183 12.76 -4.26 -14.41
N CYS A 184 12.17 -3.20 -14.95
CA CYS A 184 11.54 -2.13 -14.18
C CYS A 184 10.15 -1.75 -14.72
N ILE A 185 9.39 -1.06 -13.89
CA ILE A 185 8.14 -0.40 -14.26
C ILE A 185 8.43 1.08 -14.38
N ALA A 186 7.91 1.70 -15.42
CA ALA A 186 7.78 3.14 -15.55
C ALA A 186 6.30 3.52 -15.43
N ALA A 187 5.98 4.52 -14.63
CA ALA A 187 4.64 5.06 -14.45
C ALA A 187 4.69 6.59 -14.54
N SER A 188 3.69 7.21 -15.15
CA SER A 188 3.60 8.66 -15.35
C SER A 188 2.22 9.19 -14.96
N ASN A 189 2.19 10.45 -14.55
CA ASN A 189 0.97 11.23 -14.36
C ASN A 189 0.37 11.74 -15.68
N CYS A 190 1.19 11.79 -16.72
CA CYS A 190 0.83 12.31 -18.02
C CYS A 190 0.66 11.14 -19.00
N GLU A 191 0.02 11.39 -20.13
CA GLU A 191 -0.03 10.41 -21.20
C GLU A 191 1.40 10.05 -21.61
N LEU A 192 1.73 8.77 -21.48
CA LEU A 192 3.03 8.24 -21.81
C LEU A 192 2.97 7.72 -23.24
N ASP A 193 3.61 8.39 -24.18
CA ASP A 193 3.81 7.86 -25.53
C ASP A 193 4.82 6.70 -25.46
N HIS A 194 4.31 5.48 -25.35
CA HIS A 194 5.12 4.26 -25.26
C HIS A 194 6.07 4.12 -26.44
N LYS A 195 5.68 4.56 -27.64
CA LYS A 195 6.49 4.46 -28.84
C LYS A 195 7.66 5.44 -28.79
N SER A 196 7.41 6.68 -28.34
CA SER A 196 8.48 7.65 -28.12
C SER A 196 9.44 7.20 -27.03
N LEU A 197 8.94 6.63 -25.93
CA LEU A 197 9.78 6.06 -24.88
C LEU A 197 10.63 4.87 -25.38
N GLU A 198 10.04 3.99 -26.19
CA GLU A 198 10.74 2.85 -26.78
C GLU A 198 11.85 3.28 -27.74
N LEU A 199 11.52 4.18 -28.68
CA LEU A 199 12.50 4.75 -29.62
C LEU A 199 13.65 5.41 -28.86
N TYR A 200 13.32 6.17 -27.82
CA TYR A 200 14.31 6.87 -27.04
C TYR A 200 15.24 5.96 -26.25
N LEU A 201 14.69 4.93 -25.58
CA LEU A 201 15.52 3.95 -24.89
C LEU A 201 16.45 3.24 -25.89
N ARG A 202 15.94 2.91 -27.08
CA ARG A 202 16.77 2.33 -28.16
C ARG A 202 17.91 3.26 -28.55
N ASP A 203 17.66 4.56 -28.70
CA ASP A 203 18.67 5.58 -29.04
C ASP A 203 19.75 5.74 -27.94
N LEU A 204 19.40 5.52 -26.68
CA LEU A 204 20.35 5.49 -25.56
C LEU A 204 21.24 4.22 -25.52
N GLY A 205 21.08 3.34 -26.50
CA GLY A 205 21.86 2.11 -26.62
C GLY A 205 21.20 0.90 -25.95
N HIS A 206 19.91 0.96 -25.57
CA HIS A 206 19.15 -0.21 -25.14
C HIS A 206 18.77 -1.13 -26.30
N GLN A 207 19.75 -1.73 -26.98
CA GLN A 207 19.48 -2.63 -28.09
C GLN A 207 18.70 -3.90 -27.66
N LYS A 208 18.76 -4.27 -26.38
CA LYS A 208 18.04 -5.41 -25.79
C LYS A 208 16.86 -5.00 -24.90
N GLY A 209 16.63 -3.70 -24.70
CA GLY A 209 15.53 -3.22 -23.87
C GLY A 209 14.22 -3.27 -24.64
N THR A 210 13.15 -3.74 -24.02
CA THR A 210 11.81 -3.74 -24.62
C THR A 210 10.85 -2.98 -23.74
N VAL A 211 10.10 -2.05 -24.32
CA VAL A 211 9.01 -1.34 -23.64
C VAL A 211 7.73 -2.11 -23.91
N LEU A 212 7.10 -2.62 -22.86
CA LEU A 212 5.83 -3.31 -22.93
C LEU A 212 4.77 -2.45 -22.24
N PRO A 213 3.80 -1.88 -22.98
CA PRO A 213 2.68 -1.17 -22.38
C PRO A 213 1.97 -2.08 -21.37
N LEU A 214 1.66 -1.54 -20.18
CA LEU A 214 0.89 -2.25 -19.17
C LEU A 214 -0.56 -1.82 -19.26
N ALA A 215 -1.40 -2.69 -19.82
CA ALA A 215 -2.83 -2.45 -19.94
C ALA A 215 -3.53 -2.78 -18.61
N PRO A 216 -4.25 -1.82 -18.00
CA PRO A 216 -5.06 -2.11 -16.81
C PRO A 216 -6.18 -3.10 -17.14
N THR A 217 -6.37 -4.08 -16.26
CA THR A 217 -7.57 -4.91 -16.21
C THR A 217 -8.55 -4.30 -15.22
N PHE A 218 -9.79 -4.09 -15.65
CA PHE A 218 -10.85 -3.54 -14.81
C PHE A 218 -11.90 -4.60 -14.50
N SER A 219 -12.38 -4.60 -13.27
CA SER A 219 -13.56 -5.37 -12.88
C SER A 219 -14.49 -4.49 -12.05
N THR A 220 -15.78 -4.50 -12.39
CA THR A 220 -16.81 -3.76 -11.67
C THR A 220 -17.88 -4.74 -11.23
N ASN A 221 -18.02 -4.89 -9.92
CA ASN A 221 -18.88 -5.89 -9.32
C ASN A 221 -19.72 -5.27 -8.22
N LYS A 222 -20.92 -5.83 -8.00
CA LYS A 222 -21.79 -5.41 -6.90
C LYS A 222 -21.64 -6.36 -5.73
N VAL A 223 -21.53 -5.79 -4.54
CA VAL A 223 -21.53 -6.51 -3.26
C VAL A 223 -22.80 -6.09 -2.54
N VAL A 224 -23.75 -6.99 -2.39
CA VAL A 224 -24.99 -6.73 -1.67
C VAL A 224 -24.91 -7.45 -0.33
N GLY A 225 -25.24 -6.72 0.72
CA GLY A 225 -25.38 -7.27 2.05
C GLY A 225 -26.70 -8.00 2.24
N ASP A 226 -26.69 -9.13 2.95
CA ASP A 226 -27.92 -9.70 3.51
C ASP A 226 -28.48 -8.78 4.62
N GLU A 227 -29.75 -8.96 5.03
CA GLU A 227 -30.41 -8.10 6.03
C GLU A 227 -29.67 -8.08 7.39
N ASP A 228 -28.90 -9.13 7.70
CA ASP A 228 -28.04 -9.25 8.88
C ASP A 228 -26.56 -8.84 8.64
N SER A 229 -26.23 -8.37 7.43
CA SER A 229 -24.85 -8.01 7.09
C SER A 229 -24.48 -6.65 7.67
N THR A 230 -23.37 -6.63 8.42
CA THR A 230 -22.74 -5.43 8.99
C THR A 230 -21.93 -4.69 7.93
N LEU A 231 -22.53 -4.36 6.79
CA LEU A 231 -21.88 -3.49 5.82
C LEU A 231 -21.81 -2.07 6.37
N LEU A 232 -20.66 -1.41 6.17
CA LEU A 232 -20.39 -0.05 6.63
C LEU A 232 -21.47 0.94 6.17
N SER A 233 -22.20 1.52 7.13
CA SER A 233 -23.16 2.60 6.89
C SER A 233 -22.54 3.98 7.13
N GLN A 234 -23.15 5.01 6.55
CA GLN A 234 -22.76 6.40 6.76
C GLN A 234 -22.77 6.78 8.25
N GLU A 235 -23.82 6.38 8.98
CA GLU A 235 -23.98 6.67 10.42
C GLU A 235 -22.91 5.99 11.25
N GLN A 236 -22.56 4.75 10.91
CA GLN A 236 -21.49 4.01 11.60
C GLN A 236 -20.14 4.70 11.43
N VAL A 237 -19.80 5.12 10.20
CA VAL A 237 -18.52 5.80 9.94
C VAL A 237 -18.45 7.16 10.63
N VAL A 238 -19.53 7.96 10.58
CA VAL A 238 -19.58 9.25 11.30
C VAL A 238 -19.46 9.04 12.81
N GLY A 239 -20.12 8.01 13.37
CA GLY A 239 -20.01 7.64 14.78
C GLY A 239 -18.58 7.27 15.18
N ILE A 240 -17.89 6.45 14.38
CA ILE A 240 -16.49 6.08 14.60
C ILE A 240 -15.58 7.32 14.61
N VAL A 241 -15.73 8.21 13.63
CA VAL A 241 -14.92 9.42 13.55
C VAL A 241 -15.14 10.33 14.74
N ASN A 242 -16.39 10.57 15.14
CA ASN A 242 -16.70 11.42 16.28
C ASN A 242 -16.17 10.82 17.59
N ASP A 243 -16.22 9.50 17.76
CA ASP A 243 -15.65 8.81 18.92
C ASP A 243 -14.12 8.96 18.98
N ILE A 244 -13.42 8.80 17.86
CA ILE A 244 -11.96 8.94 17.79
C ILE A 244 -11.53 10.40 18.07
N LEU A 245 -12.20 11.37 17.44
CA LEU A 245 -11.89 12.80 17.61
C LEU A 245 -12.19 13.28 19.03
N SER A 246 -13.33 12.88 19.62
CA SER A 246 -13.71 13.29 20.98
C SER A 246 -12.81 12.70 22.07
N LYS A 247 -12.25 11.51 21.85
CA LYS A 247 -11.29 10.87 22.77
C LYS A 247 -9.87 11.43 22.68
N GLY A 248 -9.61 12.40 21.79
CA GLY A 248 -8.29 13.03 21.63
C GLY A 248 -7.17 12.08 21.20
N ARG A 249 -7.50 10.85 20.76
CA ARG A 249 -6.52 9.84 20.32
C ARG A 249 -6.12 10.09 18.87
N ILE A 250 -5.48 11.24 18.63
CA ILE A 250 -4.64 11.44 17.46
C ILE A 250 -3.33 10.71 17.77
N THR A 251 -3.20 9.47 17.31
CA THR A 251 -1.91 8.77 17.39
C THR A 251 -1.02 9.36 16.29
N ILE A 252 -0.33 10.46 16.58
CA ILE A 252 0.71 11.00 15.71
C ILE A 252 1.89 10.03 15.73
N ALA A 253 1.93 9.09 14.80
CA ALA A 253 3.14 8.31 14.52
C ALA A 253 3.82 8.87 13.27
N CYS A 254 4.54 9.99 13.44
CA CYS A 254 5.73 10.33 12.65
C CYS A 254 6.35 11.63 13.18
N GLN A 255 7.08 11.54 14.30
CA GLN A 255 8.13 12.52 14.55
C GLN A 255 9.31 12.17 13.65
N SER A 256 9.58 13.09 12.72
CA SER A 256 10.83 13.21 12.00
C SER A 256 12.01 13.17 12.97
N ALA A 257 12.82 12.11 12.92
CA ALA A 257 14.11 12.10 13.58
C ALA A 257 15.09 12.95 12.76
N THR A 258 15.24 14.21 13.13
CA THR A 258 16.43 15.01 12.81
C THR A 258 17.66 14.28 13.37
N PRO A 259 18.78 14.17 12.63
CA PRO A 259 19.93 13.40 13.09
C PRO A 259 20.68 14.18 14.17
N VAL A 260 20.67 13.66 15.40
CA VAL A 260 21.59 14.09 16.47
C VAL A 260 22.92 13.34 16.28
N PRO A 261 24.08 14.03 16.31
CA PRO A 261 25.38 13.37 16.15
C PRO A 261 25.72 12.53 17.40
N LEU A 262 26.20 11.31 17.17
CA LEU A 262 26.72 10.40 18.18
C LEU A 262 28.08 10.90 18.69
N THR A 263 28.16 11.26 19.97
CA THR A 263 29.39 11.22 20.75
C THR A 263 29.44 9.92 21.56
N SER A 264 30.61 9.29 21.48
CA SER A 264 31.01 8.03 22.08
C SER A 264 31.35 8.14 23.57
N GLU A 265 31.19 7.01 24.27
CA GLU A 265 31.91 6.47 25.46
C GLU A 265 30.88 5.72 26.33
N GLY A 266 31.03 4.49 26.83
CA GLY A 266 32.15 3.60 27.08
C GLY A 266 31.84 2.88 28.42
N GLY A 267 32.02 1.55 28.52
CA GLY A 267 32.18 0.86 29.83
C GLY A 267 31.14 -0.18 30.28
N THR A 268 31.34 -1.42 29.84
CA THR A 268 31.41 -2.72 30.57
C THR A 268 30.47 -3.17 31.73
N PRO A 269 30.30 -4.51 31.92
CA PRO A 269 29.16 -5.16 32.59
C PRO A 269 29.47 -5.72 33.99
N LYS A 270 28.45 -6.12 34.75
CA LYS A 270 28.58 -7.03 35.90
C LYS A 270 27.41 -8.00 36.04
N ALA A 271 27.78 -9.25 36.33
CA ALA A 271 26.95 -10.43 36.62
C ALA A 271 26.66 -10.58 38.12
N GLN A 272 25.62 -11.36 38.46
CA GLN A 272 25.45 -12.28 39.60
C GLN A 272 23.96 -12.70 39.62
N ASP A 273 23.54 -13.94 39.35
CA ASP A 273 23.77 -15.22 40.04
C ASP A 273 23.05 -15.32 41.40
N ALA A 274 21.97 -16.13 41.45
CA ALA A 274 21.46 -16.82 42.65
C ALA A 274 20.27 -17.71 42.26
N GLY A 275 20.46 -19.03 42.35
CA GLY A 275 19.39 -20.02 42.23
C GLY A 275 18.69 -20.30 43.56
N GLU A 276 17.42 -20.70 43.51
CA GLU A 276 16.77 -21.34 44.66
C GLU A 276 15.70 -22.39 44.29
N LYS A 277 16.09 -23.64 44.58
CA LYS A 277 15.34 -24.78 45.16
C LYS A 277 13.89 -25.10 44.68
N ARG A 278 13.81 -26.26 44.01
CA ARG A 278 12.62 -27.12 43.87
C ARG A 278 11.98 -27.44 45.24
N ARG A 279 10.67 -27.26 45.37
CA ARG A 279 9.85 -27.88 46.43
C ARG A 279 8.70 -28.69 45.81
N LYS A 280 8.47 -29.87 46.41
CA LYS A 280 7.50 -30.90 46.01
C LYS A 280 6.05 -30.40 46.07
N VAL A 281 5.28 -30.87 45.08
CA VAL A 281 3.82 -30.81 44.97
C VAL A 281 3.17 -31.54 46.15
N LEU A 282 2.20 -30.89 46.79
CA LEU A 282 1.13 -31.54 47.54
C LEU A 282 -0.20 -31.10 46.92
N SER A 283 -1.01 -32.12 46.68
CA SER A 283 -2.36 -32.11 46.12
C SER A 283 -3.38 -31.41 47.02
N SER A 284 -4.50 -31.08 46.37
CA SER A 284 -5.81 -30.68 46.89
C SER A 284 -6.03 -29.19 47.06
N GLU A 285 -6.68 -28.59 46.06
CA GLU A 285 -7.98 -27.93 46.25
C GLU A 285 -8.58 -27.74 44.85
N GLU A 286 -9.87 -28.07 44.73
CA GLU A 286 -10.67 -27.85 43.54
C GLU A 286 -10.71 -26.35 43.25
N THR A 287 -9.80 -25.88 42.40
CA THR A 287 -9.98 -24.59 41.74
C THR A 287 -10.86 -24.84 40.53
N ASP A 288 -12.10 -24.39 40.61
CA ASP A 288 -12.89 -23.92 39.45
C ASP A 288 -12.06 -22.84 38.73
N THR A 289 -11.05 -23.27 37.99
CA THR A 289 -10.43 -22.43 36.97
C THR A 289 -11.44 -22.40 35.84
N SER A 290 -12.22 -21.32 35.79
CA SER A 290 -12.91 -20.91 34.57
C SER A 290 -11.85 -20.92 33.47
N LEU A 291 -11.91 -21.94 32.61
CA LEU A 291 -11.07 -22.01 31.43
C LEU A 291 -11.25 -20.69 30.68
N ASP A 292 -10.13 -20.04 30.38
CA ASP A 292 -10.07 -18.81 29.61
C ASP A 292 -11.00 -18.94 28.40
N GLY A 293 -11.89 -17.95 28.19
CA GLY A 293 -12.96 -18.04 27.19
C GLY A 293 -12.43 -18.38 25.80
N ASP A 294 -11.19 -17.96 25.52
CA ASP A 294 -10.44 -18.24 24.31
C ASP A 294 -10.11 -19.74 24.15
N LEU A 295 -9.70 -20.43 25.22
CA LEU A 295 -9.39 -21.86 25.17
C LEU A 295 -10.67 -22.69 24.99
N GLN A 296 -11.79 -22.25 25.57
CA GLN A 296 -13.08 -22.90 25.43
C GLN A 296 -13.62 -22.77 23.99
N LEU A 297 -13.46 -21.60 23.37
CA LEU A 297 -13.82 -21.37 21.96
C LEU A 297 -12.93 -22.17 21.00
N LEU A 298 -11.63 -22.25 21.28
CA LEU A 298 -10.66 -23.04 20.50
C LEU A 298 -10.94 -24.54 20.58
N LEU A 299 -11.35 -25.02 21.76
CA LEU A 299 -11.77 -26.41 21.96
C LEU A 299 -13.10 -26.70 21.24
N GLN A 300 -14.04 -25.76 21.26
CA GLN A 300 -15.34 -25.88 20.58
C GLN A 300 -15.22 -25.94 19.05
N HIS A 301 -14.23 -25.25 18.48
CA HIS A 301 -14.03 -25.15 17.02
C HIS A 301 -12.77 -25.85 16.51
N LYS A 302 -12.14 -26.66 17.35
CA LYS A 302 -10.90 -27.41 17.07
C LYS A 302 -10.99 -28.20 15.76
N GLU A 303 -12.10 -28.90 15.53
CA GLU A 303 -12.25 -29.74 14.33
C GLU A 303 -12.27 -28.93 13.03
N SER A 304 -12.97 -27.79 13.02
CA SER A 304 -12.99 -26.86 11.87
C SER A 304 -11.61 -26.27 11.60
N LEU A 305 -10.86 -25.93 12.65
CA LEU A 305 -9.49 -25.41 12.55
C LEU A 305 -8.50 -26.48 12.06
N PHE A 306 -8.62 -27.72 12.53
CA PHE A 306 -7.79 -28.84 12.05
C PHE A 306 -8.12 -29.22 10.61
N LYS A 307 -9.40 -29.15 10.22
CA LYS A 307 -9.85 -29.35 8.83
C LYS A 307 -9.29 -28.25 7.92
N ALA A 308 -9.28 -26.99 8.37
CA ALA A 308 -8.65 -25.88 7.68
C ALA A 308 -7.13 -26.11 7.50
N TYR A 309 -6.43 -26.44 8.58
CA TYR A 309 -4.99 -26.70 8.56
C TYR A 309 -4.61 -27.85 7.63
N ARG A 310 -5.34 -28.97 7.66
CA ARG A 310 -5.11 -30.11 6.75
C ARG A 310 -5.39 -29.75 5.29
N THR A 311 -6.44 -28.98 5.02
CA THR A 311 -6.79 -28.56 3.65
C THR A 311 -5.69 -27.65 3.08
N LEU A 312 -5.17 -26.72 3.89
CA LEU A 312 -4.09 -25.81 3.50
C LEU A 312 -2.71 -26.49 3.40
N SER A 313 -2.44 -27.51 4.22
CA SER A 313 -1.14 -28.21 4.19
C SER A 313 -1.01 -29.24 3.07
N GLN A 314 -2.12 -29.70 2.47
CA GLN A 314 -2.13 -30.82 1.53
C GLN A 314 -2.29 -30.42 0.04
N GLU A 315 -2.88 -29.27 -0.28
CA GLU A 315 -3.21 -28.95 -1.69
C GLU A 315 -2.20 -27.97 -2.34
N LYS A 316 -1.17 -28.52 -2.99
CA LYS A 316 -0.45 -27.79 -4.04
C LYS A 316 -1.36 -27.68 -5.27
N ASN A 317 -2.00 -26.52 -5.44
CA ASN A 317 -2.78 -26.13 -6.63
C ASN A 317 -3.96 -27.05 -6.98
N LYS A 318 -5.17 -26.72 -6.48
CA LYS A 318 -6.47 -26.68 -7.21
C LYS A 318 -7.66 -26.90 -6.25
N THR A 319 -8.28 -25.81 -5.78
CA THR A 319 -9.72 -25.46 -5.97
C THR A 319 -10.09 -24.33 -5.03
N LEU A 320 -10.19 -23.12 -5.59
CA LEU A 320 -10.64 -21.90 -4.90
C LEU A 320 -12.01 -22.09 -4.21
N ASP A 321 -12.83 -23.02 -4.71
CA ASP A 321 -14.14 -23.36 -4.17
C ASP A 321 -14.09 -24.04 -2.79
N LYS A 322 -13.09 -24.90 -2.53
CA LYS A 322 -12.93 -25.53 -1.21
C LYS A 322 -12.45 -24.51 -0.17
N LEU A 323 -11.53 -23.63 -0.56
CA LEU A 323 -11.10 -22.51 0.28
C LEU A 323 -12.28 -21.56 0.58
N ASN A 324 -13.09 -21.23 -0.43
CA ASN A 324 -14.29 -20.41 -0.27
C ASN A 324 -15.35 -21.07 0.63
N ASN A 325 -15.55 -22.39 0.53
CA ASN A 325 -16.47 -23.11 1.41
C ASN A 325 -15.97 -23.19 2.85
N LEU A 326 -14.67 -23.39 3.04
CA LEU A 326 -14.02 -23.36 4.35
C LEU A 326 -14.10 -21.97 4.99
N MET A 327 -13.82 -20.91 4.22
CA MET A 327 -13.99 -19.53 4.69
C MET A 327 -15.45 -19.28 5.07
N LYS A 328 -16.43 -19.69 4.25
CA LYS A 328 -17.86 -19.62 4.60
C LYS A 328 -18.21 -20.38 5.88
N GLU A 329 -17.65 -21.57 6.11
CA GLU A 329 -17.83 -22.32 7.37
C GLU A 329 -17.25 -21.55 8.56
N LEU A 330 -16.07 -20.95 8.42
CA LEU A 330 -15.43 -20.15 9.48
C LEU A 330 -16.20 -18.84 9.76
N TYR A 331 -16.73 -18.17 8.73
CA TYR A 331 -17.60 -17.00 8.86
C TYR A 331 -18.93 -17.35 9.53
N ALA A 332 -19.58 -18.44 9.12
CA ALA A 332 -20.84 -18.90 9.71
C ALA A 332 -20.67 -19.29 11.19
N SER A 333 -19.49 -19.77 11.57
CA SER A 333 -19.18 -20.19 12.93
C SER A 333 -18.84 -19.03 13.88
N LYS A 334 -18.84 -17.76 13.42
CA LYS A 334 -18.45 -16.58 14.22
C LYS A 334 -17.10 -16.70 14.94
N ILE A 335 -16.21 -17.56 14.46
CA ILE A 335 -14.86 -17.79 15.03
C ILE A 335 -13.98 -16.53 14.87
N HIS A 336 -14.36 -15.63 13.96
CA HIS A 336 -13.76 -14.31 13.76
C HIS A 336 -14.49 -13.20 14.54
N LYS A 337 -14.61 -13.35 15.86
CA LYS A 337 -14.84 -12.21 16.75
C LYS A 337 -13.82 -12.29 17.86
N ASN A 338 -12.65 -11.70 17.64
CA ASN A 338 -11.68 -11.53 18.69
C ASN A 338 -12.20 -10.42 19.63
N PRO A 339 -12.56 -10.71 20.88
CA PRO A 339 -13.04 -9.68 21.81
C PRO A 339 -11.96 -8.64 22.15
N ALA A 340 -10.70 -8.90 21.82
CA ALA A 340 -9.58 -7.95 21.95
C ALA A 340 -9.34 -7.08 20.70
N GLU A 341 -10.15 -7.22 19.65
CA GLU A 341 -9.95 -6.51 18.38
C GLU A 341 -10.29 -5.02 18.51
N THR A 342 -9.32 -4.18 18.17
CA THR A 342 -9.50 -2.72 18.15
C THR A 342 -10.59 -2.34 17.14
N LEU A 343 -11.21 -1.17 17.33
CA LEU A 343 -12.19 -0.63 16.38
C LEU A 343 -11.64 -0.53 14.95
N VAL A 344 -10.34 -0.23 14.83
CA VAL A 344 -9.62 -0.04 13.56
C VAL A 344 -9.40 -1.37 12.83
N GLU A 345 -9.06 -2.43 13.54
CA GLU A 345 -8.93 -3.77 12.97
C GLU A 345 -10.27 -4.26 12.42
N ARG A 346 -11.36 -4.12 13.18
CA ARG A 346 -12.71 -4.48 12.71
C ARG A 346 -13.12 -3.70 11.46
N LEU A 347 -12.77 -2.42 11.42
CA LEU A 347 -13.03 -1.56 10.27
C LEU A 347 -12.27 -2.06 9.03
N ARG A 348 -10.98 -2.36 9.17
CA ARG A 348 -10.17 -2.96 8.10
C ARG A 348 -10.76 -4.28 7.63
N HIS A 349 -11.08 -5.20 8.53
CA HIS A 349 -11.66 -6.50 8.16
C HIS A 349 -12.97 -6.35 7.38
N THR A 350 -13.82 -5.40 7.77
CA THR A 350 -15.07 -5.11 7.05
C THR A 350 -14.80 -4.62 5.62
N ILE A 351 -13.75 -3.79 5.44
CA ILE A 351 -13.38 -3.26 4.12
C ILE A 351 -12.75 -4.34 3.25
N ASP A 352 -11.83 -5.12 3.83
CA ASP A 352 -11.21 -6.26 3.15
C ASP A 352 -12.29 -7.25 2.68
N ASP A 353 -13.32 -7.51 3.49
CA ASP A 353 -14.47 -8.33 3.11
C ASP A 353 -15.24 -7.73 1.92
N ILE A 354 -15.52 -6.42 1.93
CA ILE A 354 -16.21 -5.73 0.81
C ILE A 354 -15.39 -5.84 -0.47
N VAL A 355 -14.10 -5.51 -0.39
CA VAL A 355 -13.19 -5.48 -1.54
C VAL A 355 -12.97 -6.89 -2.08
N PHE A 356 -12.71 -7.87 -1.20
CA PHE A 356 -12.51 -9.26 -1.58
C PHE A 356 -13.75 -9.82 -2.27
N ARG A 357 -14.94 -9.69 -1.67
CA ARG A 357 -16.20 -10.11 -2.30
C ARG A 357 -16.43 -9.42 -3.63
N GLY A 358 -16.06 -8.15 -3.75
CA GLY A 358 -16.12 -7.39 -4.99
C GLY A 358 -15.15 -7.91 -6.05
N MET A 359 -13.92 -8.27 -5.71
CA MET A 359 -12.93 -8.75 -6.67
C MET A 359 -13.14 -10.21 -7.07
N THR A 360 -13.72 -11.04 -6.19
CA THR A 360 -13.88 -12.49 -6.44
C THR A 360 -15.27 -12.88 -6.94
N SER A 361 -16.21 -11.95 -7.07
CA SER A 361 -17.55 -12.30 -7.57
C SER A 361 -17.48 -12.65 -9.06
N SER A 362 -17.99 -13.84 -9.39
CA SER A 362 -17.89 -14.47 -10.71
C SER A 362 -18.95 -14.01 -11.72
N THR A 363 -19.82 -13.08 -11.33
CA THR A 363 -20.92 -12.59 -12.16
C THR A 363 -20.82 -11.08 -12.37
N PRO A 364 -20.45 -10.60 -13.58
CA PRO A 364 -20.67 -9.20 -13.95
C PRO A 364 -22.17 -8.97 -14.04
N SER A 365 -22.81 -8.59 -12.92
CA SER A 365 -24.26 -8.41 -12.90
C SER A 365 -24.61 -7.10 -13.61
N VAL A 366 -25.02 -7.20 -14.88
CA VAL A 366 -25.88 -6.20 -15.50
C VAL A 366 -27.11 -6.09 -14.62
N TRP A 367 -27.26 -4.97 -13.91
CA TRP A 367 -28.39 -4.80 -13.00
C TRP A 367 -29.60 -4.34 -13.79
N THR A 368 -30.65 -5.16 -13.79
CA THR A 368 -32.02 -4.66 -13.83
C THR A 368 -32.51 -4.48 -12.39
N PRO A 369 -33.19 -3.36 -12.07
CA PRO A 369 -33.77 -3.16 -10.75
C PRO A 369 -34.79 -4.25 -10.46
N LYS A 370 -34.47 -5.20 -9.57
CA LYS A 370 -35.51 -5.91 -8.83
C LYS A 370 -35.57 -5.34 -7.41
N PRO A 371 -36.66 -4.63 -7.05
CA PRO A 371 -36.79 -3.90 -5.80
C PRO A 371 -37.20 -4.85 -4.67
N SER A 372 -36.30 -5.72 -4.19
CA SER A 372 -36.73 -6.73 -3.19
C SER A 372 -35.78 -7.08 -2.06
N LYS A 373 -34.67 -6.38 -1.83
CA LYS A 373 -33.92 -6.56 -0.56
C LYS A 373 -33.48 -5.22 0.01
N LYS A 374 -33.90 -4.96 1.25
CA LYS A 374 -33.59 -3.76 2.07
C LYS A 374 -32.12 -3.71 2.55
N GLY A 375 -31.19 -4.33 1.82
CA GLY A 375 -29.79 -4.43 2.20
C GLY A 375 -28.96 -3.26 1.69
N LEU A 376 -28.00 -2.79 2.51
CA LEU A 376 -26.92 -1.92 2.06
C LEU A 376 -26.09 -2.65 0.99
N GLY A 377 -25.56 -1.93 0.01
CA GLY A 377 -24.75 -2.50 -1.05
C GLY A 377 -23.60 -1.59 -1.45
N PHE A 378 -22.60 -2.17 -2.09
CA PHE A 378 -21.46 -1.48 -2.67
C PHE A 378 -21.28 -1.84 -4.14
N VAL A 379 -20.92 -0.86 -4.96
CA VAL A 379 -20.32 -1.09 -6.28
C VAL A 379 -18.81 -1.00 -6.10
N VAL A 380 -18.13 -2.12 -6.31
CA VAL A 380 -16.68 -2.24 -6.20
C VAL A 380 -16.09 -2.27 -7.61
N THR A 381 -15.29 -1.27 -7.94
CA THR A 381 -14.50 -1.23 -9.17
C THR A 381 -13.03 -1.36 -8.84
N SER A 382 -12.34 -2.35 -9.39
CA SER A 382 -10.90 -2.51 -9.21
C SER A 382 -10.14 -2.41 -10.54
N SER A 383 -8.93 -1.86 -10.46
CA SER A 383 -7.94 -1.84 -11.53
C SER A 383 -6.69 -2.60 -11.09
N THR A 384 -6.22 -3.52 -11.93
CA THR A 384 -5.03 -4.34 -11.73
C THR A 384 -4.22 -4.43 -13.02
N GLY A 385 -2.99 -4.95 -12.96
CA GLY A 385 -2.16 -5.19 -14.15
C GLY A 385 -1.42 -3.96 -14.69
N SER A 386 -1.55 -2.82 -14.01
CA SER A 386 -0.87 -1.57 -14.32
C SER A 386 -0.46 -0.84 -13.03
N TYR A 387 0.27 0.26 -13.18
CA TYR A 387 0.73 1.07 -12.05
C TYR A 387 0.16 2.48 -12.10
N ILE A 388 -0.26 2.95 -10.92
CA ILE A 388 -0.79 4.29 -10.68
C ILE A 388 0.18 5.00 -9.73
N THR A 389 0.57 6.20 -10.14
CA THR A 389 1.41 7.11 -9.37
C THR A 389 0.63 7.74 -8.21
N ALA A 390 1.36 8.30 -7.24
CA ALA A 390 0.74 8.99 -6.10
C ALA A 390 -0.17 10.16 -6.54
N ASP A 391 0.26 10.97 -7.51
CA ASP A 391 -0.52 12.11 -7.98
C ASP A 391 -1.79 11.67 -8.72
N SER A 392 -1.69 10.65 -9.58
CA SER A 392 -2.87 10.07 -10.24
C SER A 392 -3.86 9.48 -9.23
N LEU A 393 -3.36 8.85 -8.16
CA LEU A 393 -4.20 8.35 -7.07
C LEU A 393 -4.88 9.48 -6.29
N PHE A 394 -4.17 10.60 -6.08
CA PHE A 394 -4.73 11.81 -5.48
C PHE A 394 -5.80 12.47 -6.38
N GLU A 395 -5.61 12.49 -7.69
CA GLU A 395 -6.63 12.95 -8.64
C GLU A 395 -7.89 12.06 -8.63
N VAL A 396 -7.71 10.74 -8.49
CA VAL A 396 -8.83 9.80 -8.28
C VAL A 396 -9.57 10.12 -6.99
N PHE A 397 -8.85 10.37 -5.89
CA PHE A 397 -9.44 10.78 -4.61
C PHE A 397 -10.26 12.07 -4.74
N LYS A 398 -9.69 13.14 -5.33
CA LYS A 398 -10.41 14.41 -5.56
C LYS A 398 -11.70 14.20 -6.35
N SER A 399 -11.64 13.36 -7.38
CA SER A 399 -12.79 13.02 -8.21
C SER A 399 -13.86 12.25 -7.44
N CYS A 400 -13.46 11.36 -6.52
CA CYS A 400 -14.39 10.67 -5.62
C CYS A 400 -15.05 11.64 -4.64
N CYS A 401 -14.33 12.63 -4.09
CA CYS A 401 -14.90 13.66 -3.23
C CYS A 401 -15.94 14.54 -3.96
N ASN A 402 -15.71 14.86 -5.24
CA ASN A 402 -16.71 15.55 -6.07
C ASN A 402 -18.00 14.71 -6.25
N LYS A 403 -17.87 13.39 -6.30
CA LYS A 403 -19.01 12.47 -6.36
C LYS A 403 -19.70 12.31 -5.01
N LEU A 404 -18.93 12.32 -3.92
CA LEU A 404 -19.44 12.33 -2.55
C LEU A 404 -20.31 13.56 -2.29
N SER A 405 -19.91 14.75 -2.74
CA SER A 405 -20.71 15.96 -2.49
C SER A 405 -22.08 15.94 -3.19
N LYS A 406 -22.20 15.28 -4.35
CA LYS A 406 -23.39 15.34 -5.22
C LYS A 406 -24.28 14.10 -5.16
N GLU A 407 -23.71 12.91 -5.12
CA GLU A 407 -24.41 11.68 -5.57
C GLU A 407 -24.37 10.54 -4.56
N MET A 408 -23.39 10.52 -3.65
CA MET A 408 -23.07 9.33 -2.84
C MET A 408 -22.83 9.68 -1.37
N PRO A 409 -23.32 8.87 -0.41
CA PRO A 409 -23.11 9.13 1.01
C PRO A 409 -21.72 8.72 1.51
N LEU A 410 -21.11 7.73 0.85
CA LEU A 410 -19.85 7.12 1.28
C LEU A 410 -19.09 6.51 0.09
N PHE A 411 -17.76 6.65 0.12
CA PHE A 411 -16.86 5.90 -0.75
C PHE A 411 -15.66 5.36 0.04
N ILE A 412 -15.05 4.30 -0.50
CA ILE A 412 -13.84 3.68 0.02
C ILE A 412 -12.85 3.56 -1.14
N LEU A 413 -11.64 4.09 -0.96
CA LEU A 413 -10.51 3.91 -1.86
C LEU A 413 -9.51 2.98 -1.17
N CYS A 414 -9.26 1.84 -1.80
CA CYS A 414 -8.26 0.88 -1.35
C CYS A 414 -7.13 0.86 -2.37
N ALA A 415 -5.88 0.92 -1.91
CA ALA A 415 -4.71 0.86 -2.77
C ALA A 415 -3.68 -0.10 -2.19
N MET A 416 -3.05 -0.88 -3.08
CA MET A 416 -1.90 -1.72 -2.76
C MET A 416 -0.71 -1.23 -3.57
N SER A 417 0.35 -0.83 -2.89
CA SER A 417 1.58 -0.31 -3.48
C SER A 417 2.76 -1.22 -3.16
N LEU A 418 3.68 -1.36 -4.11
CA LEU A 418 4.96 -2.01 -3.85
C LEU A 418 5.84 -1.07 -3.03
N ARG A 419 6.54 -1.61 -2.02
CA ARG A 419 7.53 -0.83 -1.28
C ARG A 419 8.72 -0.45 -2.16
N SER A 420 8.90 0.84 -2.36
CA SER A 420 10.09 1.42 -2.99
C SER A 420 11.29 1.42 -2.04
N PRO A 421 12.53 1.44 -2.57
CA PRO A 421 13.73 1.72 -1.77
C PRO A 421 13.62 2.97 -0.89
N ARG A 422 12.93 4.01 -1.34
CA ARG A 422 12.62 5.20 -0.54
C ARG A 422 11.85 4.86 0.73
N GLN A 423 10.81 4.04 0.64
CA GLN A 423 10.03 3.61 1.80
C GLN A 423 10.81 2.64 2.71
N ASN A 424 11.68 1.82 2.10
CA ASN A 424 12.55 0.91 2.83
C ASN A 424 13.59 1.64 3.67
N ALA A 425 13.97 2.86 3.31
CA ALA A 425 14.97 3.64 4.04
C ALA A 425 14.64 3.80 5.53
N LEU A 426 13.37 3.75 5.93
CA LEU A 426 12.97 3.88 7.34
C LEU A 426 12.98 2.56 8.13
N GLN A 427 13.21 1.43 7.46
CA GLN A 427 13.11 0.10 8.07
C GLN A 427 14.45 -0.36 8.66
N LYS A 428 14.41 -0.97 9.86
CA LYS A 428 15.61 -1.57 10.48
C LYS A 428 16.00 -2.89 9.80
N HIS A 429 15.01 -3.72 9.48
CA HIS A 429 15.16 -5.01 8.81
C HIS A 429 14.33 -5.01 7.53
N LEU A 430 14.91 -5.47 6.43
CA LEU A 430 14.26 -5.52 5.12
C LEU A 430 13.66 -6.89 4.85
N GLY A 431 14.31 -7.96 5.32
CA GLY A 431 13.82 -9.32 5.13
C GLY A 431 12.49 -9.58 5.84
N MET A 432 12.21 -8.80 6.88
CA MET A 432 10.97 -8.84 7.66
C MET A 432 9.92 -7.81 7.21
N ALA A 433 10.31 -6.85 6.36
CA ALA A 433 9.40 -5.79 5.94
C ALA A 433 8.36 -6.35 4.96
N PRO A 434 7.05 -6.14 5.17
CA PRO A 434 6.05 -6.52 4.19
C PRO A 434 6.38 -5.89 2.83
N ILE A 435 6.31 -6.70 1.76
CA ILE A 435 6.66 -6.32 0.39
C ILE A 435 5.69 -5.26 -0.15
N GLU A 436 4.48 -5.24 0.39
CA GLU A 436 3.37 -4.42 -0.05
C GLU A 436 2.83 -3.55 1.07
N HIS A 437 2.44 -2.35 0.68
CA HIS A 437 1.80 -1.35 1.50
C HIS A 437 0.33 -1.25 1.12
N HIS A 438 -0.52 -1.39 2.13
CA HIS A 438 -1.96 -1.27 2.02
C HIS A 438 -2.40 0.10 2.51
N LEU A 439 -3.28 0.73 1.74
CA LEU A 439 -3.95 1.98 2.07
C LEU A 439 -5.45 1.78 1.95
N TYR A 440 -6.17 2.27 2.95
CA TYR A 440 -7.62 2.37 2.94
C TYR A 440 -8.00 3.80 3.29
N ILE A 441 -8.69 4.49 2.38
CA ILE A 441 -9.28 5.80 2.63
C ILE A 441 -10.79 5.64 2.61
N ILE A 442 -11.43 5.93 3.74
CA ILE A 442 -12.88 5.84 3.92
C ILE A 442 -13.37 7.27 4.06
N CYS A 443 -14.23 7.69 3.13
CA CYS A 443 -14.78 9.03 3.11
C CYS A 443 -16.29 8.98 3.21
N CYS A 444 -16.84 9.76 4.13
CA CYS A 444 -18.25 9.74 4.45
C CYS A 444 -18.78 11.17 4.58
N ARG A 445 -19.85 11.49 3.85
CA ARG A 445 -20.50 12.81 3.90
C ARG A 445 -21.22 13.00 5.23
N HIS A 446 -21.22 14.22 5.78
CA HIS A 446 -22.09 14.59 6.91
C HIS A 446 -23.51 14.89 6.45
N LEU A 447 -24.51 14.75 7.32
CA LEU A 447 -25.91 15.02 6.99
C LEU A 447 -26.14 16.49 6.56
N GLU A 448 -25.36 17.41 7.09
CA GLU A 448 -25.38 18.85 6.72
C GLU A 448 -24.81 19.11 5.32
N GLY A 449 -24.12 18.13 4.71
CA GLY A 449 -23.69 18.14 3.31
C GLY A 449 -22.46 19.00 2.98
N SER A 450 -22.01 19.86 3.89
CA SER A 450 -20.86 20.77 3.72
C SER A 450 -19.50 20.12 4.01
N GLU A 451 -19.47 19.04 4.80
CA GLU A 451 -18.24 18.38 5.24
C GLU A 451 -18.27 16.86 5.00
N ALA A 452 -17.08 16.26 4.96
CA ALA A 452 -16.88 14.83 4.99
C ALA A 452 -15.90 14.41 6.09
N SER A 453 -16.21 13.29 6.75
CA SER A 453 -15.30 12.58 7.63
C SER A 453 -14.39 11.67 6.79
N VAL A 454 -13.09 11.72 7.05
CA VAL A 454 -12.07 10.90 6.40
C VAL A 454 -11.35 10.04 7.44
N ILE A 455 -11.29 8.74 7.19
CA ILE A 455 -10.44 7.80 7.93
C ILE A 455 -9.42 7.24 6.94
N VAL A 456 -8.14 7.35 7.28
CA VAL A 456 -7.04 6.77 6.51
C VAL A 456 -6.39 5.69 7.33
N LEU A 457 -6.34 4.46 6.81
CA LEU A 457 -5.66 3.32 7.42
C LEU A 457 -4.49 2.91 6.54
N THR A 458 -3.32 2.70 7.14
CA THR A 458 -2.13 2.23 6.43
C THR A 458 -1.45 1.08 7.18
N SER A 459 -1.00 0.07 6.44
CA SER A 459 -0.12 -0.97 6.98
C SER A 459 1.29 -0.40 7.19
N THR A 460 1.83 -0.47 8.40
CA THR A 460 3.20 -0.01 8.68
C THR A 460 4.27 -1.04 8.38
#